data_AF-A0A847NUI9-F1
#
_entry.id   AF-A0A847NUI9-F1
#
_cell.length_a   1.000
_cell.length_b   1.000
_cell.length_c   1.000
_cell.angle_alpha   90.00
_cell.angle_beta   90.00
_cell.angle_gamma   90.00
#
_symmetry.space_group_name_H-M   'P 1'
#
loop_
_entity.id
_entity.type
_entity.pdbx_description
1 polymer ?
#
loop_
_entity_poly.entity_id
_entity_poly.type
_entity_poly.pdbx_seq_one_letter_code
_entity_poly.pdbx_strand_id
1 'polypeptide(L)'
;MFNERLREYRLGLGIKTKQEMASKLGMKVDLYTKLENGVRKPSKQALKKIIDFSGISEVYWLYGIDEKNNEHFNKGDSLSSTKECLESLIKIGLIKDDKLSEEVKTVLLAALKTDIKYILENEKK
;
A
#
# COMPACT_ATOMS: atom_id res chain seq x y z
N MET A 1 -8.77 -2.26 -5.57
CA MET A 1 -8.15 -1.41 -6.62
C MET A 1 -7.84 0.00 -6.07
N PHE A 2 -7.05 0.84 -6.76
CA PHE A 2 -6.68 2.19 -6.27
C PHE A 2 -7.91 3.06 -5.93
N ASN A 3 -8.91 3.06 -6.79
CA ASN A 3 -10.14 3.82 -6.64
C ASN A 3 -10.97 3.37 -5.42
N GLU A 4 -11.04 2.07 -5.17
CA GLU A 4 -11.70 1.49 -4.00
C GLU A 4 -10.99 1.89 -2.71
N ARG A 5 -9.66 1.73 -2.65
CA ARG A 5 -8.85 2.18 -1.51
C ARG A 5 -9.04 3.67 -1.24
N LEU A 6 -9.11 4.50 -2.29
CA LEU A 6 -9.31 5.93 -2.14
C LEU A 6 -10.70 6.26 -1.57
N ARG A 7 -11.73 5.53 -2.03
CA ARG A 7 -13.09 5.65 -1.50
C ARG A 7 -13.17 5.22 -0.04
N GLU A 8 -12.62 4.05 0.29
CA GLU A 8 -12.59 3.50 1.64
C GLU A 8 -11.86 4.44 2.60
N TYR A 9 -10.70 4.96 2.18
CA TYR A 9 -9.95 5.94 2.95
C TYR A 9 -10.75 7.21 3.23
N ARG A 10 -11.41 7.79 2.21
CA ARG A 10 -12.28 8.96 2.40
C ARG A 10 -13.41 8.67 3.40
N LEU A 11 -14.06 7.52 3.27
CA LEU A 11 -15.15 7.11 4.16
C LEU A 11 -14.65 6.86 5.59
N GLY A 12 -13.47 6.27 5.75
CA GLY A 12 -12.82 6.06 7.05
C GLY A 12 -12.47 7.36 7.79
N LEU A 13 -12.26 8.45 7.06
CA LEU A 13 -12.11 9.80 7.62
C LEU A 13 -13.45 10.48 7.98
N GLY A 14 -14.59 9.82 7.74
CA GLY A 14 -15.93 10.39 7.93
C GLY A 14 -16.33 11.43 6.88
N ILE A 15 -15.57 11.57 5.79
CA ILE A 15 -15.79 12.59 4.77
C ILE A 15 -16.88 12.11 3.81
N LYS A 16 -18.04 12.77 3.82
CA LYS A 16 -19.22 12.34 3.04
C LYS A 16 -19.12 12.69 1.56
N THR A 17 -18.43 13.78 1.22
CA THR A 17 -18.42 14.32 -0.14
C THR A 17 -17.05 14.25 -0.80
N LYS A 18 -17.05 14.04 -2.12
CA LYS A 18 -15.84 14.09 -2.95
C LYS A 18 -15.23 15.49 -3.01
N GLN A 19 -16.08 16.53 -2.91
CA GLN A 19 -15.65 17.93 -2.90
C GLN A 19 -14.83 18.28 -1.66
N GLU A 20 -15.29 17.83 -0.49
CA GLU A 20 -14.57 18.04 0.76
C GLU A 20 -13.21 17.34 0.72
N MET A 21 -13.17 16.07 0.29
CA MET A 21 -11.91 15.33 0.20
C MET A 21 -10.93 15.95 -0.81
N ALA A 22 -11.44 16.37 -1.98
CA ALA A 22 -10.64 17.06 -2.97
C ALA A 22 -10.02 18.36 -2.42
N SER A 23 -10.79 19.10 -1.61
CA SER A 23 -10.32 20.33 -0.96
C SER A 23 -9.22 20.04 0.06
N LYS A 24 -9.38 19.01 0.91
CA LYS A 24 -8.36 18.59 1.88
C LYS A 24 -7.06 18.15 1.22
N LEU A 25 -7.15 17.43 0.10
CA LEU A 25 -6.01 17.01 -0.71
C LEU A 25 -5.43 18.14 -1.58
N GLY A 26 -6.04 19.33 -1.61
CA GLY A 26 -5.61 20.45 -2.45
C GLY A 26 -5.67 20.13 -3.95
N MET A 27 -6.70 19.42 -4.41
CA MET A 27 -6.87 18.99 -5.79
C MET A 27 -8.24 19.35 -6.35
N LYS A 28 -8.33 19.44 -7.68
CA LYS A 28 -9.59 19.75 -8.37
C LYS A 28 -10.61 18.64 -8.10
N VAL A 29 -11.85 19.03 -7.80
CA VAL A 29 -12.96 18.09 -7.52
C VAL A 29 -13.17 17.09 -8.66
N ASP A 30 -13.11 17.55 -9.91
CA ASP A 30 -13.23 16.70 -11.10
C ASP A 30 -12.12 15.63 -11.16
N LEU A 31 -10.88 16.02 -10.86
CA LEU A 31 -9.75 15.09 -10.81
C LEU A 31 -9.99 14.03 -9.73
N TYR A 32 -10.30 14.44 -8.51
CA TYR A 32 -10.57 13.50 -7.41
C TYR A 32 -11.73 12.56 -7.75
N THR A 33 -12.80 13.08 -8.33
CA THR A 33 -13.99 12.29 -8.71
C THR A 33 -13.65 11.23 -9.76
N LYS A 34 -12.86 11.57 -10.78
CA LYS A 34 -12.39 10.62 -11.80
C LYS A 34 -11.48 9.54 -11.23
N LEU A 35 -10.64 9.89 -10.24
CA LEU A 35 -9.80 8.94 -9.53
C LEU A 35 -10.62 7.94 -8.70
N GLU A 36 -11.53 8.44 -7.86
CA GLU A 36 -12.37 7.58 -7.00
C GLU A 36 -13.38 6.74 -7.80
N ASN A 37 -13.83 7.23 -8.96
CA ASN A 37 -14.67 6.44 -9.87
C ASN A 37 -13.88 5.39 -10.68
N GLY A 38 -12.54 5.39 -10.61
CA GLY A 38 -11.71 4.50 -11.42
C GLY A 38 -11.64 4.87 -12.91
N VAL A 39 -12.21 6.01 -13.31
CA VAL A 39 -12.18 6.53 -14.69
C VAL A 39 -10.75 6.90 -15.09
N ARG A 40 -9.92 7.31 -14.12
CA ARG A 40 -8.55 7.75 -14.36
C ARG A 40 -7.59 7.13 -13.34
N LYS A 41 -6.40 6.72 -13.79
CA LYS A 41 -5.28 6.36 -12.91
C LYS A 41 -4.60 7.61 -12.33
N PRO A 42 -4.08 7.57 -11.10
CA PRO A 42 -3.39 8.70 -10.50
C PRO A 42 -2.15 9.08 -11.30
N SER A 43 -1.95 10.38 -11.51
CA SER A 43 -0.64 10.90 -11.94
C SER A 43 0.32 10.90 -10.76
N LYS A 44 1.63 10.96 -11.00
CA LYS A 44 2.64 11.08 -9.93
C LYS A 44 2.34 12.22 -8.96
N GLN A 45 1.90 13.38 -9.47
CA GLN A 45 1.56 14.53 -8.63
C GLN A 45 0.30 14.29 -7.78
N ALA A 46 -0.73 13.65 -8.34
CA ALA A 46 -1.94 13.33 -7.58
C ALA A 46 -1.67 12.26 -6.52
N LEU A 47 -0.89 11.24 -6.86
CA LEU A 47 -0.45 10.19 -5.96
C LEU A 47 0.36 10.76 -4.78
N LYS A 48 1.32 11.65 -5.07
CA LYS A 48 2.11 12.34 -4.05
C LYS A 48 1.22 13.09 -3.06
N LYS A 49 0.21 13.85 -3.53
CA LYS A 49 -0.73 14.55 -2.64
C LYS A 49 -1.49 13.61 -1.71
N ILE A 50 -1.87 12.44 -2.22
CA ILE A 50 -2.57 11.43 -1.44
C ILE A 50 -1.63 10.83 -0.39
N ILE A 51 -0.40 10.47 -0.77
CA ILE A 51 0.63 9.93 0.14
C ILE A 51 0.97 10.96 1.23
N ASP A 52 1.26 12.20 0.85
CA ASP A 52 1.62 13.28 1.78
C ASP A 52 0.51 13.54 2.80
N PHE A 53 -0.76 13.46 2.37
CA PHE A 53 -1.91 13.66 3.24
C PHE A 53 -2.20 12.43 4.12
N SER A 54 -2.10 11.23 3.56
CA SER A 54 -2.50 10.01 4.27
C SER A 54 -1.41 9.43 5.16
N GLY A 55 -0.14 9.73 4.87
CA GLY A 55 1.00 9.06 5.49
C GLY A 55 1.09 7.56 5.15
N ILE A 56 0.41 7.13 4.08
CA ILE A 56 0.36 5.73 3.64
C ILE A 56 1.23 5.59 2.39
N SER A 57 2.01 4.52 2.30
CA SER A 57 3.02 4.38 1.25
C SER A 57 2.44 4.25 -0.15
N GLU A 58 3.25 4.61 -1.15
CA GLU A 58 2.89 4.52 -2.56
C GLU A 58 2.48 3.09 -2.96
N VAL A 59 3.17 2.09 -2.39
CA VAL A 59 2.94 0.68 -2.69
C VAL A 59 1.55 0.25 -2.24
N TYR A 60 1.12 0.65 -1.04
CA TYR A 60 -0.24 0.40 -0.61
C TYR A 60 -1.25 1.04 -1.58
N TRP A 61 -1.03 2.30 -1.95
CA TRP A 61 -1.96 2.99 -2.85
C TRP A 61 -2.07 2.31 -4.21
N LEU A 62 -0.95 1.91 -4.81
CA LEU A 62 -0.93 1.30 -6.14
C LEU A 62 -1.31 -0.18 -6.13
N TYR A 63 -0.86 -0.95 -5.13
CA TYR A 63 -0.92 -2.40 -5.13
C TYR A 63 -1.76 -2.99 -3.99
N GLY A 64 -2.04 -2.22 -2.94
CA GLY A 64 -2.79 -2.67 -1.77
C GLY A 64 -1.95 -3.48 -0.79
N ILE A 65 -0.62 -3.40 -0.90
CA ILE A 65 0.29 -4.04 0.05
C ILE A 65 0.54 -3.04 1.16
N ASP A 66 0.05 -3.37 2.35
CA ASP A 66 0.25 -2.59 3.55
C ASP A 66 1.56 -3.03 4.22
N GLU A 67 2.46 -2.09 4.48
CA GLU A 67 3.71 -2.34 5.20
C GLU A 67 3.49 -2.78 6.66
N LYS A 68 2.28 -2.56 7.21
CA LYS A 68 1.92 -2.86 8.59
C LYS A 68 0.97 -4.06 8.76
N ASN A 69 0.15 -4.41 7.77
CA ASN A 69 -0.74 -5.59 7.86
C ASN A 69 0.00 -6.89 7.53
N ASN A 70 1.05 -7.18 8.31
CA ASN A 70 1.59 -8.52 8.48
C ASN A 70 1.02 -9.20 9.73
N GLU A 71 -0.22 -8.89 10.14
CA GLU A 71 -0.79 -9.41 11.41
C GLU A 71 -1.49 -10.78 11.29
N HIS A 72 -1.55 -11.38 10.10
CA HIS A 72 -2.15 -12.69 9.91
C HIS A 72 -1.30 -13.59 9.00
N PHE A 73 -0.15 -14.02 9.48
CA PHE A 73 0.65 -15.01 8.76
C PHE A 73 0.94 -16.23 9.64
N ASN A 74 0.87 -17.40 9.00
CA ASN A 74 0.96 -18.70 9.66
C ASN A 74 2.25 -18.76 10.49
N LYS A 75 2.11 -18.96 11.81
CA LYS A 75 3.20 -19.12 12.80
C LYS A 75 4.01 -20.42 12.63
N GLY A 76 4.19 -20.89 11.41
CA GLY A 76 4.86 -22.14 11.10
C GLY A 76 6.24 -21.99 10.45
N ASP A 77 6.55 -20.84 9.84
CA ASP A 77 7.76 -20.68 9.03
C ASP A 77 8.46 -19.35 9.31
N SER A 78 9.79 -19.36 9.38
CA SER A 78 10.61 -18.22 9.85
C SER A 78 10.70 -17.06 8.83
N LEU A 79 10.13 -17.22 7.64
CA LEU A 79 10.16 -16.27 6.52
C LEU A 79 8.81 -16.16 5.80
N SER A 80 7.70 -16.47 6.49
CA SER A 80 6.37 -16.51 5.88
C SER A 80 5.99 -15.18 5.25
N SER A 81 6.20 -14.05 5.96
CA SER A 81 5.84 -12.72 5.48
C SER A 81 6.63 -12.33 4.23
N THR A 82 7.94 -12.60 4.21
CA THR A 82 8.80 -12.33 3.03
C THR A 82 8.38 -13.17 1.83
N LYS A 83 8.05 -14.44 2.04
CA LYS A 83 7.60 -15.37 0.99
C LYS A 83 6.26 -14.94 0.39
N GLU A 84 5.26 -14.64 1.22
CA GLU A 84 3.92 -14.23 0.76
C GLU A 84 3.96 -12.87 0.05
N CYS A 85 4.81 -11.97 0.53
CA CYS A 85 5.08 -10.70 -0.12
C CYS A 85 5.67 -10.92 -1.53
N LEU A 86 6.69 -11.77 -1.64
CA LEU A 86 7.33 -12.12 -2.90
C LEU A 86 6.34 -12.74 -3.90
N GLU A 87 5.55 -13.73 -3.45
CA GLU A 87 4.52 -14.38 -4.28
C GLU A 87 3.47 -13.39 -4.78
N SER A 88 3.02 -12.47 -3.92
CA SER A 88 2.06 -11.43 -4.27
C SER A 88 2.62 -10.48 -5.32
N LEU A 89 3.86 -10.02 -5.13
CA LEU A 89 4.57 -9.10 -6.04
C LEU A 89 4.82 -9.72 -7.42
N ILE A 90 5.13 -11.02 -7.48
CA ILE A 90 5.25 -11.79 -8.74
C ILE A 90 3.87 -11.88 -9.41
N LYS A 91 2.82 -12.25 -8.68
CA LYS A 91 1.46 -12.43 -9.21
C LYS A 91 0.89 -11.15 -9.84
N ILE A 92 1.18 -9.98 -9.26
CA ILE A 92 0.77 -8.69 -9.81
C ILE A 92 1.71 -8.17 -10.90
N GLY A 93 2.79 -8.90 -11.21
CA GLY A 93 3.72 -8.61 -12.30
C GLY A 93 4.70 -7.48 -12.01
N LEU A 94 4.96 -7.15 -10.75
CA LEU A 94 5.99 -6.19 -10.36
C LEU A 94 7.39 -6.79 -10.32
N ILE A 95 7.48 -8.10 -10.07
CA ILE A 95 8.71 -8.87 -10.16
C ILE A 95 8.56 -9.80 -11.35
N LYS A 96 9.37 -9.58 -12.38
CA LYS A 96 9.39 -10.39 -13.60
C LYS A 96 10.74 -11.08 -13.83
N ASP A 97 11.78 -10.50 -13.24
CA ASP A 97 13.15 -11.00 -13.21
C ASP A 97 13.75 -10.68 -11.83
N ASP A 98 15.05 -10.91 -11.67
CA ASP A 98 15.81 -10.61 -10.46
C ASP A 98 16.06 -9.11 -10.23
N LYS A 99 15.61 -8.22 -11.14
CA LYS A 99 15.78 -6.77 -11.02
C LYS A 99 14.61 -6.17 -10.24
N LEU A 100 14.88 -5.83 -9.00
CA LEU A 100 13.90 -5.23 -8.10
C LEU A 100 13.93 -3.70 -8.23
N SER A 101 12.77 -3.08 -8.44
CA SER A 101 12.61 -1.63 -8.33
C SER A 101 12.76 -1.16 -6.88
N GLU A 102 13.02 0.12 -6.65
CA GLU A 102 13.17 0.66 -5.28
C GLU A 102 11.89 0.50 -4.44
N GLU A 103 10.72 0.60 -5.08
CA GLU A 103 9.43 0.37 -4.44
C GLU A 103 9.30 -1.09 -3.99
N VAL A 104 9.68 -2.03 -4.85
CA VAL A 104 9.66 -3.46 -4.53
C VAL A 104 10.64 -3.81 -3.41
N LYS A 105 11.86 -3.25 -3.45
CA LYS A 105 12.87 -3.44 -2.38
C LYS A 105 12.36 -2.97 -1.03
N THR A 106 11.72 -1.82 -0.98
CA THR A 106 11.20 -1.23 0.26
C THR A 106 10.19 -2.16 0.93
N VAL A 107 9.32 -2.77 0.13
CA VAL A 107 8.25 -3.67 0.61
C VAL A 107 8.83 -4.98 1.10
N LEU A 108 9.72 -5.60 0.32
CA LEU A 108 10.41 -6.83 0.72
C LEU A 108 11.25 -6.62 1.98
N LEU A 109 11.90 -5.47 2.12
CA LEU A 109 12.66 -5.12 3.32
C LEU A 109 11.74 -5.00 4.55
N ALA A 110 10.54 -4.44 4.41
CA ALA A 110 9.57 -4.35 5.49
C ALA A 110 9.11 -5.76 5.93
N ALA A 111 8.78 -6.63 4.97
CA ALA A 111 8.41 -8.02 5.24
C ALA A 111 9.54 -8.79 5.95
N LEU A 112 10.78 -8.64 5.47
CA LEU A 112 11.95 -9.25 6.09
C LEU A 112 12.18 -8.76 7.52
N LYS A 113 12.00 -7.46 7.78
CA LYS A 113 12.09 -6.90 9.14
C LYS A 113 11.03 -7.50 10.07
N THR A 114 9.82 -7.75 9.57
CA THR A 114 8.77 -8.44 10.34
C THR A 114 9.20 -9.86 10.69
N ASP A 115 9.70 -10.61 9.72
CA ASP A 115 10.17 -11.99 9.95
C ASP A 115 11.35 -12.03 10.94
N ILE A 116 12.34 -11.14 10.79
CA ILE A 116 13.47 -11.00 11.73
C ILE A 116 12.96 -10.72 13.14
N LYS A 117 12.00 -9.79 13.29
CA LYS A 117 11.43 -9.46 14.60
C LYS A 117 10.78 -10.70 15.24
N TYR A 118 10.03 -11.47 14.47
CA TYR A 118 9.39 -12.70 14.95
C TYR A 118 10.42 -13.75 15.40
N ILE A 119 11.48 -13.98 14.61
CA ILE A 119 12.57 -14.90 14.97
C ILE A 119 13.22 -14.47 16.29
N LEU A 120 13.60 -13.20 16.41
CA LEU A 120 14.25 -12.65 17.61
C LEU A 120 13.34 -12.69 18.85
N GLU A 121 12.02 -12.64 18.69
CA GLU A 121 11.06 -12.78 19.79
C GLU A 121 10.89 -14.24 20.24
N ASN A 122 11.06 -15.21 19.34
CA ASN A 122 10.99 -16.63 19.68
C ASN A 122 12.31 -17.18 20.25
N GLU A 123 13.47 -16.62 19.90
CA GLU A 123 14.76 -17.00 20.50
C GLU A 123 14.92 -16.51 21.96
N LYS A 124 14.09 -15.55 22.40
CA LYS A 124 14.09 -15.00 23.76
C LYS A 124 13.20 -15.77 24.75
N LYS A 125 12.50 -16.81 24.30
CA LYS A 125 11.63 -17.68 25.13
C LYS A 125 12.30 -19.01 25.42
#